data_AF-A0A518B6V8-F1
#
_entry.id   AF-A0A518B6V8-F1
#
_cell.length_a   1.000
_cell.length_b   1.000
_cell.length_c   1.000
_cell.angle_alpha   90.00
_cell.angle_beta   90.00
_cell.angle_gamma   90.00
#
_symmetry.space_group_name_H-M   'P 1'
#
loop_
_entity.id
_entity.type
_entity.pdbx_description
1 polymer ?
#
loop_
_entity_poly.entity_id
_entity_poly.type
_entity_poly.pdbx_seq_one_letter_code
_entity_poly.pdbx_strand_id
1 'polypeptide(L)' 'MDQDIVEVLEEEIRDAIVEAIKNVGRRQLPLMPGKPTMHLMAKAAVTVYEAALENRQPEK' A
#
# COMPACT_ATOMS: atom_id res chain seq x y z
N MET A 1 -2.21 -6.62 13.85
CA MET A 1 -2.69 -7.65 12.91
C MET A 1 -1.73 -8.85 12.97
N ASP A 2 -2.09 -10.02 12.44
CA ASP A 2 -1.11 -11.11 12.28
C ASP A 2 -0.10 -10.75 11.19
N GLN A 3 1.18 -11.09 11.40
CA GLN A 3 2.27 -10.75 10.48
C GLN A 3 2.06 -11.40 9.11
N ASP A 4 1.57 -12.65 9.06
CA ASP A 4 1.29 -13.34 7.80
C ASP A 4 0.23 -12.59 6.97
N ILE A 5 -0.76 -11.98 7.63
CA ILE A 5 -1.81 -11.20 6.97
C ILE A 5 -1.25 -9.85 6.50
N VAL A 6 -0.38 -9.22 7.29
CA VAL A 6 0.31 -7.98 6.91
C VAL A 6 1.14 -8.20 5.65
N GLU A 7 1.89 -9.30 5.56
CA GLU A 7 2.69 -9.62 4.38
C GLU A 7 1.83 -9.78 3.13
N VAL A 8 0.73 -10.54 3.20
CA VAL A 8 -0.21 -10.67 2.08
C VAL A 8 -0.81 -9.32 1.68
N LEU A 9 -1.20 -8.48 2.64
CA LEU A 9 -1.71 -7.14 2.36
C LEU A 9 -0.67 -6.23 1.70
N GLU A 10 0.58 -6.27 2.15
CA GLU A 10 1.68 -5.51 1.54
C GLU A 10 1.88 -5.90 0.07
N GLU A 11 1.78 -7.20 -0.27
CA GLU A 11 1.93 -7.67 -1.64
C GLU A 11 0.77 -7.22 -2.54
N GLU A 12 -0.48 -7.43 -2.10
CA GLU A 12 -1.67 -7.04 -2.86
C GLU A 12 -1.74 -5.52 -3.07
N ILE A 13 -1.42 -4.74 -2.04
CA ILE A 13 -1.39 -3.27 -2.13
C ILE A 13 -0.25 -2.80 -3.05
N ARG A 14 0.93 -3.43 -2.99
CA ARG A 14 2.04 -3.12 -3.92
C ARG A 14 1.58 -3.31 -5.36
N ASP A 15 0.91 -4.41 -5.66
CA ASP A 15 0.48 -4.73 -7.02
C ASP A 15 -0.62 -3.76 -7.49
N ALA A 16 -1.54 -3.38 -6.61
CA ALA A 16 -2.53 -2.34 -6.87
C ALA A 16 -1.88 -0.96 -7.13
N ILE A 17 -0.85 -0.58 -6.37
CA ILE A 17 -0.09 0.67 -6.60
C ILE A 17 0.59 0.62 -7.97
N VAL A 18 1.21 -0.51 -8.34
CA VAL A 18 1.81 -0.71 -9.68
C VAL A 18 0.78 -0.49 -10.78
N GLU A 19 -0.41 -1.07 -10.64
CA GLU A 19 -1.47 -0.94 -11.64
C GLU A 19 -1.98 0.51 -11.73
N ALA A 20 -2.24 1.16 -10.60
CA ALA A 20 -2.67 2.55 -10.55
C ALA A 20 -1.66 3.48 -11.22
N ILE A 21 -0.37 3.32 -10.91
CA ILE A 21 0.70 4.13 -11.52
C ILE A 21 0.82 3.82 -13.02
N LYS A 22 0.69 2.56 -13.47
CA LYS A 22 0.68 2.24 -14.91
C LYS A 22 -0.47 2.92 -15.65
N ASN A 23 -1.65 2.97 -15.03
CA ASN A 23 -2.84 3.60 -15.61
C ASN A 23 -2.69 5.12 -15.72
N VAL A 24 -2.07 5.78 -14.73
CA VAL A 24 -1.78 7.22 -14.75
C VAL A 24 -0.56 7.54 -15.65
N GLY A 25 0.48 6.72 -15.55
CA GLY A 25 1.80 6.90 -16.16
C GLY A 25 1.82 6.75 -17.68
N ARG A 26 0.86 6.02 -18.27
CA ARG A 26 0.67 6.03 -19.74
C ARG A 26 0.36 7.43 -20.32
N ARG A 27 -0.02 8.41 -19.48
CA ARG A 27 -0.36 9.77 -19.93
C ARG A 27 0.38 10.89 -19.19
N GLN A 28 0.79 10.71 -17.93
CA GLN A 28 1.16 11.84 -17.06
C GLN A 28 2.42 11.65 -16.18
N LEU A 29 3.02 10.47 -16.08
CA LEU A 29 4.18 10.24 -15.21
C LEU A 29 5.43 9.88 -16.04
N PRO A 30 6.49 10.70 -16.02
CA PRO A 30 7.69 10.46 -16.83
C PRO A 30 8.55 9.31 -16.30
N LEU A 31 8.43 8.94 -15.02
CA LEU A 31 9.25 7.92 -14.37
C LEU A 31 8.43 7.05 -13.41
N MET A 32 8.69 5.75 -13.45
CA MET A 32 8.12 4.77 -12.51
C MET A 32 9.00 4.69 -11.24
N PRO A 33 8.40 4.57 -10.04
CA PRO A 33 9.18 4.32 -8.83
C PRO A 33 9.91 2.98 -8.91
N GLY A 34 11.10 2.91 -8.31
CA GLY A 34 11.86 1.67 -8.20
C GLY A 34 11.21 0.67 -7.23
N LYS A 35 11.61 -0.60 -7.31
CA LYS A 35 11.11 -1.67 -6.42
C LYS A 35 11.19 -1.32 -4.92
N PRO A 36 12.29 -0.74 -4.39
CA PRO A 36 12.36 -0.39 -2.97
C PRO A 36 11.32 0.68 -2.57
N THR A 37 11.13 1.69 -3.42
CA THR A 37 10.13 2.73 -3.19
C THR A 37 8.71 2.16 -3.20
N MET A 38 8.40 1.29 -4.16
CA MET A 38 7.09 0.63 -4.24
C MET A 38 6.79 -0.21 -3.01
N HIS A 39 7.80 -0.92 -2.48
CA HIS A 39 7.66 -1.68 -1.24
C HIS A 39 7.37 -0.78 -0.03
N LEU A 40 8.09 0.35 0.10
CA LEU A 40 7.82 1.32 1.17
C LEU A 40 6.43 1.95 1.07
N MET A 41 5.95 2.23 -0.15
CA MET A 41 4.59 2.74 -0.35
C MET A 41 3.53 1.75 0.11
N ALA A 42 3.71 0.45 -0.19
CA ALA A 42 2.81 -0.59 0.26
C ALA A 42 2.79 -0.70 1.80
N LYS A 43 3.97 -0.70 2.45
CA LYS A 43 4.09 -0.68 3.91
C LYS A 43 3.35 0.51 4.52
N ALA A 44 3.57 1.72 3.98
CA ALA A 44 2.92 2.92 4.47
C ALA A 44 1.39 2.84 4.35
N ALA A 45 0.88 2.29 3.24
CA ALA A 45 -0.55 2.10 3.04
C ALA A 45 -1.14 1.06 4.01
N VAL A 46 -0.44 -0.04 4.30
CA VAL A 46 -0.85 -1.02 5.32
C VAL A 46 -0.89 -0.38 6.70
N THR A 47 0.13 0.38 7.09
CA THR A 47 0.13 1.10 8.38
C THR A 47 -1.05 2.06 8.52
N VAL A 48 -1.42 2.77 7.45
CA VAL A 48 -2.60 3.65 7.46
C VAL A 48 -3.89 2.84 7.64
N TYR A 49 -3.99 1.67 7.00
CA TYR A 49 -5.14 0.78 7.16
C TYR A 49 -5.25 0.23 8.59
N GLU A 50 -4.14 -0.23 9.17
CA GLU A 50 -4.11 -0.70 10.56
C GLU A 50 -4.53 0.40 11.54
N ALA A 51 -3.97 1.60 11.40
CA ALA A 51 -4.35 2.75 12.22
C ALA A 51 -5.84 3.10 12.05
N ALA A 52 -6.40 2.96 10.84
CA ALA A 52 -7.82 3.18 10.61
C ALA A 52 -8.71 2.12 11.29
N LEU A 53 -8.24 0.88 11.41
CA LEU A 53 -8.94 -0.18 12.15
C LEU A 53 -8.88 0.07 13.66
N GLU A 54 -7.71 0.45 14.18
CA GLU A 54 -7.53 0.79 15.60
C GLU A 54 -8.45 1.95 16.00
N ASN A 55 -8.47 3.02 15.22
CA ASN A 55 -9.33 4.19 15.46
C ASN A 55 -10.84 3.91 15.32
N ARG A 56 -11.22 2.80 14.67
CA ARG A 56 -12.63 2.38 14.55
C ARG A 56 -13.10 1.54 15.73
N GLN A 57 -12.20 0.98 16.52
CA GLN A 57 -12.60 0.30 17.73
C GLN A 57 -13.10 1.36 18.71
N PRO A 58 -14.37 1.35 19.14
CA PRO A 58 -14.82 2.26 20.18
C PRO A 58 -13.94 2.03 21.41
N GLU A 59 -13.38 3.11 21.96
CA GLU A 59 -12.74 3.09 23.27
C GLU A 59 -13.71 2.40 24.23
N LYS A 60 -13.32 1.23 24.76
CA LYS A 60 -14.13 0.49 25.72
C LYS A 60 -14.22 1.23 27.05
#